data_AF-A0A7J6RLI7-F1
#
_entry.id   AF-A0A7J6RLI7-F1
#
_cell.length_a   1.000
_cell.length_b   1.000
_cell.length_c   1.000
_cell.angle_alpha   90.00
_cell.angle_beta   90.00
_cell.angle_gamma   90.00
#
_symmetry.space_group_name_H-M   'P 1'
#
loop_
_entity.id
_entity.type
_entity.pdbx_description
1 polymer ?
#
loop_
_entity_poly.entity_id
_entity_poly.type
_entity_poly.pdbx_seq_one_letter_code
_entity_poly.pdbx_strand_id
1 'polypeptide(L)'
;RACLWCMVIVTLQHITVLGVAAGLEGDNWKNWSDGSLAIITRDAFGPVMGVWVVITAVVASAGQYMADILEASYLLFGMSRYGLTPSWFGKVNSRFETPWNGIFFQLLIVSCLVAADFTAILAINSFVSCLAALL
;
A
#
# COMPACT_ATOMS: atom_id res chain seq x y z
N ARG A 1 11.55 -18.30 -8.78
CA ARG A 1 10.99 -18.25 -10.17
C ARG A 1 9.65 -17.52 -10.21
N ALA A 2 8.68 -17.82 -9.34
CA ALA A 2 7.40 -17.09 -9.30
C ALA A 2 7.56 -15.58 -9.02
N CYS A 3 8.41 -15.19 -8.05
CA CYS A 3 8.64 -13.77 -7.73
C CYS A 3 9.19 -12.95 -8.91
N LEU A 4 10.07 -13.56 -9.72
CA LEU A 4 10.62 -12.90 -10.91
C LEU A 4 9.52 -12.62 -11.95
N TRP A 5 8.62 -13.58 -12.17
CA TRP A 5 7.47 -13.38 -13.05
C TRP A 5 6.53 -12.30 -12.52
N CYS A 6 6.25 -12.27 -11.22
CA CYS A 6 5.44 -11.20 -10.62
C CYS A 6 6.07 -9.81 -10.85
N MET A 7 7.37 -9.65 -10.61
CA MET A 7 8.07 -8.38 -10.83
C MET A 7 7.97 -7.90 -12.28
N VAL A 8 8.17 -8.81 -13.25
CA VAL A 8 8.06 -8.48 -14.68
C VAL A 8 6.64 -8.04 -15.04
N ILE A 9 5.62 -8.77 -14.59
CA ILE A 9 4.22 -8.47 -14.89
C ILE A 9 3.81 -7.11 -14.31
N VAL A 10 4.16 -6.84 -13.05
CA VAL A 10 3.82 -5.56 -12.39
C VAL A 10 4.53 -4.39 -13.08
N THR A 11 5.78 -4.57 -13.47
CA THR A 11 6.54 -3.54 -14.19
C THR A 11 5.89 -3.22 -15.54
N LEU A 12 5.52 -4.23 -16.31
CA LEU A 12 4.84 -4.05 -17.60
C LEU A 12 3.47 -3.38 -17.44
N GLN A 13 2.72 -3.72 -16.39
CA GLN A 13 1.44 -3.08 -16.09
C GLN A 13 1.63 -1.58 -15.81
N HIS A 14 2.62 -1.19 -15.02
CA HIS A 14 2.90 0.22 -14.74
C HIS A 14 3.33 0.98 -16.00
N ILE A 15 4.21 0.41 -16.81
CA ILE A 15 4.65 1.00 -18.09
C ILE A 15 3.44 1.21 -19.02
N THR A 16 2.54 0.22 -19.10
CA THR A 16 1.37 0.30 -19.97
C THR A 16 0.41 1.40 -19.50
N VAL A 17 0.08 1.46 -18.21
CA VAL A 17 -0.85 2.47 -17.68
C VAL A 17 -0.29 3.88 -17.87
N LEU A 18 0.97 4.11 -17.50
CA LEU A 18 1.59 5.42 -17.65
C LEU A 18 1.80 5.80 -19.11
N GLY A 19 2.17 4.83 -19.96
CA GLY A 19 2.34 5.05 -21.39
C GLY A 19 1.03 5.45 -22.09
N VAL A 20 -0.08 4.78 -21.76
CA VAL A 20 -1.41 5.15 -22.27
C VAL A 20 -1.83 6.53 -21.78
N ALA A 21 -1.66 6.82 -20.48
CA ALA A 21 -2.01 8.12 -19.92
C ALA A 21 -1.20 9.26 -20.55
N ALA A 22 0.12 9.07 -20.72
CA ALA A 22 0.99 10.06 -21.36
C ALA A 22 0.65 10.24 -22.86
N GLY A 23 0.29 9.15 -23.54
CA GLY A 23 -0.13 9.21 -24.95
C GLY A 23 -1.45 9.95 -25.18
N LEU A 24 -2.37 9.94 -24.21
CA LEU A 24 -3.65 10.63 -24.30
C LEU A 24 -3.55 12.14 -24.03
N GLU A 25 -2.63 12.56 -23.15
CA GLU A 25 -2.53 13.95 -22.70
C GLU A 25 -1.32 14.72 -23.28
N GLY A 26 -0.40 14.03 -23.97
CA GLY A 26 0.76 14.63 -24.61
C GLY A 26 1.76 15.22 -23.62
N ASP A 27 2.22 16.45 -23.85
CA ASP A 27 3.28 17.12 -23.05
C ASP A 27 2.82 17.62 -21.67
N ASN A 28 1.54 17.45 -21.31
CA ASN A 28 0.96 17.95 -20.06
C ASN A 28 1.29 17.11 -18.81
N TRP A 29 2.06 16.02 -18.93
CA TRP A 29 2.43 15.13 -17.83
C TRP A 29 3.13 15.80 -16.64
N LYS A 30 3.74 16.98 -16.85
CA LYS A 30 4.38 17.78 -15.78
C LYS A 30 3.38 18.40 -14.81
N ASN A 31 2.12 18.53 -15.21
CA ASN A 31 1.05 19.11 -14.38
C ASN A 31 0.21 18.03 -13.67
N TRP A 32 0.62 16.75 -13.76
CA TRP A 32 -0.10 15.68 -13.09
C TRP A 32 0.01 15.83 -11.58
N SER A 33 -1.14 15.68 -10.93
CA SER A 33 -1.30 15.69 -9.48
C SER A 33 -2.16 14.51 -9.07
N ASP A 34 -2.41 14.38 -7.77
CA ASP A 34 -3.20 13.27 -7.23
C ASP A 34 -4.57 13.17 -7.93
N GLY A 35 -4.88 11.98 -8.44
CA GLY A 35 -6.13 11.72 -9.16
C GLY A 35 -6.12 12.05 -10.66
N SER A 36 -5.03 12.59 -11.23
CA SER A 36 -4.95 12.90 -12.67
C SER A 36 -5.30 11.71 -13.56
N LEU A 37 -4.90 10.49 -13.21
CA LEU A 37 -5.23 9.29 -14.01
C LEU A 37 -6.74 9.04 -14.14
N ALA A 38 -7.52 9.35 -13.10
CA ALA A 38 -8.97 9.21 -13.15
C ALA A 38 -9.59 10.29 -14.06
N ILE A 39 -9.05 11.50 -14.05
CA ILE A 39 -9.47 12.62 -14.92
C ILE A 39 -9.14 12.30 -16.38
N ILE A 40 -7.91 11.87 -16.66
CA ILE A 40 -7.48 11.46 -18.02
C ILE A 40 -8.38 10.34 -18.54
N THR A 41 -8.67 9.35 -17.72
CA THR A 41 -9.57 8.25 -18.10
C THR A 41 -10.98 8.74 -18.38
N ARG A 42 -11.48 9.67 -17.55
CA ARG A 42 -12.80 10.28 -17.73
C ARG A 42 -12.89 11.04 -19.04
N ASP A 43 -11.87 11.80 -19.38
CA ASP A 43 -11.86 12.69 -20.54
C ASP A 43 -11.66 11.88 -21.84
N ALA A 44 -10.89 10.79 -21.80
CA ALA A 44 -10.66 9.91 -22.95
C ALA A 44 -11.76 8.85 -23.19
N PHE A 45 -12.30 8.24 -22.13
CA PHE A 45 -13.20 7.08 -22.21
C PHE A 45 -14.61 7.36 -21.66
N GLY A 46 -14.88 8.59 -21.21
CA GLY A 46 -16.17 9.03 -20.71
C GLY A 46 -16.35 8.90 -19.19
N PRO A 47 -17.42 9.51 -18.65
CA PRO A 47 -17.62 9.68 -17.21
C PRO A 47 -17.74 8.37 -16.43
N VAL A 48 -18.35 7.35 -17.04
CA VAL A 48 -18.57 6.04 -16.40
C VAL A 48 -17.23 5.37 -16.09
N MET A 49 -16.27 5.40 -17.02
CA MET A 49 -14.96 4.79 -16.81
C MET A 49 -14.11 5.55 -15.79
N GLY A 50 -14.20 6.89 -15.77
CA GLY A 50 -13.56 7.69 -14.72
C GLY A 50 -14.03 7.30 -13.32
N VAL A 51 -15.35 7.12 -13.13
CA VAL A 51 -15.91 6.68 -11.83
C VAL A 51 -15.45 5.27 -11.48
N TRP A 52 -15.43 4.35 -12.45
CA TRP A 52 -14.93 2.99 -12.21
C TRP A 52 -13.48 2.96 -11.72
N VAL A 53 -12.60 3.78 -12.30
CA VAL A 53 -11.19 3.88 -11.86
C VAL A 53 -11.09 4.38 -10.41
N VAL A 54 -11.92 5.34 -10.01
CA VAL A 54 -11.93 5.82 -8.62
C VAL A 54 -12.40 4.71 -7.66
N ILE A 55 -13.48 3.99 -8.02
CA ILE A 55 -14.00 2.89 -7.19
C ILE A 55 -12.94 1.79 -7.04
N THR A 56 -12.30 1.37 -8.13
CA THR A 56 -11.28 0.32 -8.07
C THR A 56 -10.06 0.76 -7.28
N ALA A 57 -9.64 2.04 -7.41
CA ALA A 57 -8.56 2.59 -6.60
C ALA A 57 -8.87 2.54 -5.09
N VAL A 58 -10.08 2.96 -4.68
CA VAL A 58 -10.50 2.91 -3.28
C VAL A 58 -10.51 1.47 -2.75
N VAL A 59 -11.07 0.53 -3.52
CA VAL A 59 -11.12 -0.89 -3.15
C VAL A 59 -9.72 -1.49 -3.05
N ALA A 60 -8.84 -1.18 -4.00
CA ALA A 60 -7.46 -1.65 -3.99
C ALA A 60 -6.67 -1.11 -2.79
N SER A 61 -6.78 0.19 -2.49
CA SER A 61 -6.14 0.80 -1.33
C SER A 61 -6.64 0.20 -0.01
N ALA A 62 -7.95 -0.04 0.12
CA ALA A 62 -8.51 -0.69 1.29
C ALA A 62 -8.01 -2.14 1.43
N GLY A 63 -7.95 -2.88 0.33
CA GLY A 63 -7.40 -4.25 0.28
C GLY A 63 -5.94 -4.30 0.73
N GLN A 64 -5.12 -3.39 0.21
CA GLN A 64 -3.70 -3.28 0.57
C GLN A 64 -3.53 -2.97 2.06
N TYR A 65 -4.28 -2.00 2.58
CA TYR A 65 -4.23 -1.65 3.99
C TYR A 65 -4.57 -2.83 4.92
N MET A 66 -5.59 -3.63 4.55
CA MET A 66 -5.94 -4.83 5.30
C MET A 66 -4.82 -5.88 5.27
N ALA A 67 -4.18 -6.08 4.11
CA ALA A 67 -3.07 -7.01 3.98
C ALA A 67 -1.87 -6.59 4.86
N ASP A 68 -1.51 -5.31 4.85
CA ASP A 68 -0.40 -4.77 5.62
C ASP A 68 -0.61 -4.90 7.14
N ILE A 69 -1.83 -4.64 7.63
CA ILE A 69 -2.16 -4.84 9.06
C ILE A 69 -1.97 -6.30 9.46
N LEU A 70 -2.44 -7.23 8.63
CA LEU A 70 -2.34 -8.65 8.91
C LEU A 70 -0.88 -9.09 8.93
N GLU A 71 -0.11 -8.72 7.92
CA GLU A 71 1.32 -9.04 7.84
C GLU A 71 2.07 -8.57 9.09
N ALA A 72 1.96 -7.29 9.43
CA ALA A 72 2.65 -6.72 10.60
C ALA A 72 2.24 -7.40 11.91
N SER A 73 0.95 -7.70 12.08
CA SER A 73 0.42 -8.33 13.28
C SER A 73 0.93 -9.76 13.45
N TYR A 74 0.97 -10.55 12.37
CA TYR A 74 1.50 -11.92 12.39
C TYR A 74 3.03 -11.94 12.52
N LEU A 75 3.74 -10.95 11.96
CA LEU A 75 5.18 -10.80 12.13
C LEU A 75 5.54 -10.51 13.60
N LEU A 76 4.87 -9.55 14.24
CA LEU A 76 5.05 -9.24 15.67
C LEU A 76 4.74 -10.43 16.57
N PHE A 77 3.66 -11.16 16.26
CA PHE A 77 3.30 -12.39 16.95
C PHE A 77 4.39 -13.46 16.79
N GLY A 78 4.90 -13.67 15.58
CA GLY A 78 6.02 -14.58 15.30
C GLY A 78 7.26 -14.21 16.12
N MET A 79 7.65 -12.93 16.14
CA MET A 79 8.78 -12.44 16.92
C MET A 79 8.61 -12.66 18.43
N SER A 80 7.38 -12.57 18.95
CA SER A 80 7.10 -12.76 20.37
C SER A 80 7.33 -14.21 20.83
N ARG A 81 7.15 -15.18 19.93
CA ARG A 81 7.44 -16.60 20.20
C ARG A 81 8.94 -16.87 20.39
N TYR A 82 9.79 -16.03 19.81
CA TYR A 82 11.25 -16.09 19.95
C TYR A 82 11.78 -15.10 21.01
N GLY A 83 10.90 -14.43 21.77
CA GLY A 83 11.29 -13.47 22.80
C GLY A 83 11.89 -12.16 22.29
N LEU A 84 11.79 -11.89 20.98
CA LEU A 84 12.34 -10.67 20.35
C LEU A 84 11.44 -9.44 20.53
N THR A 85 10.14 -9.66 20.74
CA THR A 85 9.17 -8.63 21.07
C THR A 85 8.53 -8.92 22.41
N PRO A 86 8.00 -7.90 23.12
CA PRO A 86 7.37 -8.09 24.41
C PRO A 86 6.28 -9.18 24.40
N SER A 87 6.22 -9.97 25.47
CA SER A 87 5.33 -11.14 25.60
C SER A 87 3.84 -10.84 25.43
N TRP A 88 3.42 -9.57 25.57
CA TRP A 88 2.05 -9.15 25.33
C TRP A 88 1.62 -9.24 23.86
N PHE A 89 2.54 -9.14 22.89
CA PHE A 89 2.24 -9.38 21.47
C PHE A 89 1.97 -10.86 21.14
N GLY A 90 2.43 -11.77 22.00
CA GLY A 90 2.18 -13.21 21.89
C GLY A 90 0.78 -13.64 22.33
N LYS A 91 -0.03 -12.73 22.87
CA LYS A 91 -1.41 -13.04 23.29
C LYS A 91 -2.34 -13.05 22.07
N VAL A 92 -2.92 -14.21 21.81
CA VAL A 92 -3.90 -14.43 20.74
C VAL A 92 -5.29 -14.48 21.35
N ASN A 93 -6.29 -13.91 20.66
CA ASN A 93 -7.68 -14.04 21.08
C ASN A 93 -8.17 -15.49 20.89
N SER A 94 -8.75 -16.10 21.93
CA SER A 94 -9.19 -17.50 21.91
C SER A 94 -10.36 -17.80 20.97
N ARG A 95 -11.07 -16.78 20.48
CA ARG A 95 -12.24 -16.94 19.59
C ARG A 95 -11.92 -16.84 18.10
N PHE A 96 -10.96 -16.00 17.73
CA PHE A 96 -10.63 -15.69 16.34
C PHE A 96 -9.22 -16.09 15.95
N GLU A 97 -8.40 -16.56 16.89
CA GLU A 97 -7.00 -16.94 16.69
C GLU A 97 -6.13 -15.81 16.07
N THR A 98 -6.58 -14.55 16.19
CA THR A 98 -5.88 -13.36 15.70
C THR A 98 -5.12 -12.64 16.82
N PRO A 99 -3.89 -12.14 16.57
CA PRO A 99 -3.13 -11.33 17.51
C PRO A 99 -3.69 -9.90 17.58
N TRP A 100 -4.74 -9.71 18.39
CA TRP A 100 -5.50 -8.45 18.47
C TRP A 100 -4.65 -7.26 18.96
N ASN A 101 -3.64 -7.53 19.79
CA ASN A 101 -2.71 -6.52 20.29
C ASN A 101 -1.82 -5.93 19.18
N GLY A 102 -1.41 -6.76 18.21
CA GLY A 102 -0.65 -6.31 17.04
C GLY A 102 -1.49 -5.39 16.14
N ILE A 103 -2.75 -5.78 15.91
CA ILE A 103 -3.70 -4.98 15.11
C ILE A 103 -3.94 -3.62 15.75
N PHE A 104 -4.23 -3.58 17.06
CA PHE A 104 -4.48 -2.33 17.77
C PHE A 104 -3.25 -1.42 17.78
N PHE A 105 -2.06 -1.99 17.96
CA PHE A 105 -0.80 -1.26 17.91
C PHE A 105 -0.57 -0.64 16.53
N GLN A 106 -0.76 -1.41 15.46
CA GLN A 106 -0.64 -0.91 14.08
C GLN A 106 -1.66 0.20 13.80
N LEU A 107 -2.90 0.04 14.24
CA LEU A 107 -3.96 1.03 14.06
C LEU A 107 -3.64 2.34 14.80
N LEU A 108 -3.07 2.26 16.01
CA LEU A 108 -2.59 3.43 16.74
C LEU A 108 -1.47 4.15 15.99
N ILE A 109 -0.47 3.42 15.49
CA ILE A 109 0.64 4.02 14.73
C ILE A 109 0.10 4.73 13.49
N VAL A 110 -0.72 4.05 12.69
CA VAL A 110 -1.32 4.63 11.48
C VAL A 110 -2.16 5.85 11.84
N SER A 111 -2.99 5.78 12.88
CA SER A 111 -3.81 6.92 13.33
C SER A 111 -2.97 8.12 13.75
N CYS A 112 -1.81 7.91 14.37
CA CYS A 112 -0.87 8.98 14.70
C CYS A 112 -0.23 9.56 13.44
N LEU A 113 0.12 8.72 12.46
CA LEU A 113 0.80 9.14 11.23
C LEU A 113 -0.14 9.85 10.24
N VAL A 114 -1.45 9.63 10.29
CA VAL A 114 -2.43 10.34 9.42
C VAL A 114 -2.34 11.86 9.57
N ALA A 115 -1.90 12.38 10.72
CA ALA A 115 -1.71 13.81 10.94
C ALA A 115 -0.42 14.37 10.31
N ALA A 116 0.49 13.52 9.84
CA ALA A 116 1.75 13.92 9.22
C ALA A 116 1.62 14.04 7.69
N ASP A 117 2.57 14.73 7.07
CA ASP A 117 2.62 14.90 5.62
C ASP A 117 2.92 13.56 4.91
N PHE A 118 2.14 13.27 3.86
CA PHE A 118 2.25 12.01 3.12
C PHE A 118 3.64 11.84 2.47
N THR A 119 4.24 12.92 1.96
CA THR A 119 5.56 12.85 1.33
C THR A 119 6.64 12.52 2.35
N ALA A 120 6.54 13.10 3.55
CA ALA A 120 7.45 12.76 4.65
C ALA A 120 7.33 11.29 5.07
N ILE A 121 6.10 10.75 5.16
CA ILE A 121 5.86 9.34 5.48
C ILE A 121 6.49 8.42 4.42
N LEU A 122 6.29 8.72 3.13
CA LEU A 122 6.89 7.96 2.04
C LEU A 122 8.42 7.94 2.11
N ALA A 123 9.04 9.10 2.35
CA ALA A 123 10.49 9.21 2.45
C ALA A 123 11.05 8.34 3.60
N ILE A 124 10.42 8.37 4.77
CA ILE A 124 10.80 7.53 5.91
C ILE A 124 10.62 6.05 5.58
N ASN A 125 9.49 5.66 4.98
CA ASN A 125 9.23 4.27 4.60
C ASN A 125 10.28 3.72 3.63
N SER A 126 10.62 4.49 2.60
CA SER A 126 11.66 4.11 1.63
C SER A 126 13.03 3.97 2.29
N PHE A 127 13.39 4.91 3.17
CA PHE A 127 14.64 4.83 3.92
C PHE A 127 14.72 3.56 4.78
N VAL A 128 13.67 3.24 5.54
CA VAL A 128 13.61 2.04 6.39
C VAL A 128 13.67 0.77 5.54
N SER A 129 12.98 0.74 4.40
CA SER A 129 12.99 -0.41 3.48
C SER A 129 14.38 -0.65 2.88
N CYS A 130 15.08 0.42 2.48
CA CYS A 130 16.46 0.31 2.01
C CYS A 130 17.41 -0.18 3.11
N LEU A 131 17.24 0.32 4.34
CA LEU A 131 18.04 -0.13 5.47
C LEU A 131 17.79 -1.61 5.80
N ALA A 132 16.52 -2.03 5.79
CA ALA A 132 16.14 -3.42 6.03
C ALA A 132 16.65 -4.37 4.93
N ALA A 133 16.80 -3.90 3.70
CA ALA A 133 17.38 -4.70 2.61
C ALA A 133 18.91 -4.85 2.71
N LEU A 134 19.58 -3.98 3.47
CA LEU A 134 21.04 -4.00 3.66
C LEU A 134 21.48 -4.84 4.87
N LEU A 135 20.63 -4.98 5.88
CA LEU A 135 20.87 -5.76 7.11
C LEU A 135 20.44 -7.22 6.94
#